data_AF-A0A355DX82-F1
#
_entry.id   AF-A0A355DX82-F1
#
_cell.length_a   1.000
_cell.length_b   1.000
_cell.length_c   1.000
_cell.angle_alpha   90.00
_cell.angle_beta   90.00
_cell.angle_gamma   90.00
#
_symmetry.space_group_name_H-M   'P 1'
#
loop_
_entity.id
_entity.type
_entity.pdbx_description
1 polymer ?
#
loop_
_entity_poly.entity_id
_entity_poly.type
_entity_poly.pdbx_seq_one_letter_code
_entity_poly.pdbx_strand_id
1 'polypeptide(L)'
;MKLELKAKYLQYLNQKKGDEGFTLIELLVVIIIIGILAAIALPAFMNQAAKARQSEAKQIIGSSMRAQQAYRLENPEFASTAAKLAIGIKTDSKNFLFTDSGTGTTAGNFGSPSSDYKKNVSLFGNAKDTEAVRNYAGAAYTTEDEDGNATTVTLLCESDTPGDAATPEAGPLDDINDAPECRAGKVL
;
A
#
# COMPACT_ATOMS: atom_id res chain seq x y z
N MET A 1 4.77 -31.67 -77.91
CA MET A 1 3.80 -30.59 -77.59
C MET A 1 2.81 -30.91 -76.45
N LYS A 2 2.53 -32.17 -76.09
CA LYS A 2 1.57 -32.53 -75.00
C LYS A 2 2.04 -32.31 -73.55
N LEU A 3 3.34 -32.08 -73.31
CA LEU A 3 3.92 -32.01 -71.96
C LEU A 3 3.70 -30.64 -71.28
N GLU A 4 3.71 -29.55 -72.06
CA GLU A 4 3.46 -28.17 -71.61
C GLU A 4 2.07 -27.99 -70.98
N LEU A 5 1.05 -28.64 -71.57
CA LEU A 5 -0.33 -28.53 -71.11
C LEU A 5 -0.54 -29.24 -69.77
N LYS A 6 0.18 -30.34 -69.54
CA LYS A 6 0.10 -31.13 -68.31
C LYS A 6 0.76 -30.41 -67.13
N ALA A 7 1.87 -29.69 -67.38
CA ALA A 7 2.54 -28.87 -66.37
C ALA A 7 1.69 -27.67 -65.94
N LYS A 8 1.07 -26.95 -66.88
CA LYS A 8 0.14 -25.85 -66.58
C LYS A 8 -1.09 -26.32 -65.80
N TYR A 9 -1.62 -27.50 -66.10
CA TYR A 9 -2.78 -28.06 -65.41
C TYR A 9 -2.48 -28.46 -63.96
N LEU A 10 -1.29 -28.99 -63.68
CA LEU A 10 -0.82 -29.29 -62.33
C LEU A 10 -0.57 -28.03 -61.48
N GLN A 11 -0.11 -26.95 -62.11
CA GLN A 11 0.11 -25.66 -61.43
C GLN A 11 -1.21 -25.01 -60.98
N TYR A 12 -2.27 -25.12 -61.79
CA TYR A 12 -3.62 -24.64 -61.44
C TYR A 12 -4.25 -25.43 -60.28
N LEU A 13 -3.96 -26.73 -60.18
CA LEU A 13 -4.41 -27.57 -59.07
C LEU A 13 -3.65 -27.29 -57.77
N ASN A 14 -2.37 -26.90 -57.84
CA ASN A 14 -1.56 -26.58 -56.66
C ASN A 14 -1.82 -25.16 -56.10
N GLN A 15 -2.42 -24.26 -56.89
CA GLN A 15 -2.91 -22.95 -56.45
C GLN A 15 -4.26 -23.03 -55.70
N LYS A 16 -4.86 -24.23 -55.62
CA LYS A 16 -6.14 -24.49 -54.96
C LYS A 16 -5.98 -25.18 -53.60
N LYS A 17 -4.79 -25.09 -52.99
CA LYS A 17 -4.66 -25.32 -51.54
C LYS A 17 -5.33 -24.13 -50.87
N GLY A 18 -6.53 -24.37 -50.36
CA GLY A 18 -7.38 -23.35 -49.80
C GLY A 18 -6.68 -22.62 -48.67
N ASP A 19 -6.51 -21.31 -48.84
CA ASP A 19 -6.37 -20.40 -47.72
C ASP A 19 -7.70 -20.47 -46.95
N GLU A 20 -7.77 -21.36 -45.97
CA GLU A 20 -8.82 -21.38 -44.95
C GLU A 20 -8.63 -20.11 -44.11
N GLY A 21 -9.17 -19.01 -44.61
CA GLY A 21 -9.15 -17.72 -43.93
C GLY A 21 -9.98 -17.77 -42.65
N PHE A 22 -9.44 -17.18 -41.58
CA PHE A 22 -10.15 -16.96 -40.33
C PHE A 22 -11.50 -16.27 -40.61
N THR A 23 -12.60 -16.84 -40.12
CA THR A 23 -13.90 -16.22 -40.36
C THR A 23 -14.06 -14.99 -39.46
N LEU A 24 -14.74 -13.95 -39.97
CA LEU A 24 -15.05 -12.77 -39.15
C LEU A 24 -15.90 -13.13 -37.92
N ILE A 25 -16.72 -14.18 -38.02
CA ILE A 25 -17.55 -14.65 -36.92
C ILE A 25 -16.73 -15.33 -35.82
N GLU A 26 -15.68 -16.09 -36.16
CA GLU A 26 -14.77 -16.68 -35.17
C GLU A 26 -14.05 -15.60 -34.37
N LEU A 27 -13.56 -14.56 -35.05
CA LEU A 27 -12.90 -13.44 -34.39
C LEU A 27 -13.89 -12.67 -33.50
N LEU A 28 -15.14 -12.48 -33.96
CA LEU A 28 -16.19 -11.82 -33.20
C LEU A 28 -16.56 -12.58 -31.91
N VAL A 29 -16.71 -13.90 -31.96
CA VAL A 29 -17.00 -14.69 -30.75
C VAL A 29 -15.84 -14.63 -29.76
N VAL A 30 -14.60 -14.67 -30.24
CA VAL A 30 -13.41 -14.59 -29.37
C VAL A 30 -13.34 -13.27 -28.62
N ILE A 31 -13.56 -12.12 -29.28
CA ILE A 31 -13.54 -10.82 -28.60
C ILE A 31 -14.69 -10.69 -27.60
N ILE A 32 -15.86 -11.31 -27.86
CA ILE A 32 -16.98 -11.33 -26.93
C ILE A 32 -16.60 -12.09 -25.66
N ILE A 33 -15.99 -13.28 -25.81
CA ILE A 33 -15.56 -14.09 -24.66
C ILE A 33 -14.49 -13.35 -23.85
N ILE A 34 -13.47 -12.77 -24.52
CA ILE A 34 -12.42 -11.98 -23.85
C ILE A 34 -13.04 -10.76 -23.15
N GLY A 35 -14.03 -10.10 -23.76
CA GLY A 35 -14.73 -8.97 -23.17
C GLY A 35 -15.46 -9.31 -21.87
N ILE A 36 -16.16 -10.45 -21.83
CA ILE A 36 -16.86 -10.93 -20.62
C ILE A 36 -15.85 -11.26 -19.51
N LEU A 37 -14.77 -11.98 -19.86
CA LEU A 37 -13.73 -12.33 -18.90
C LEU A 37 -13.02 -11.09 -18.34
N ALA A 38 -12.70 -10.11 -19.20
CA ALA A 38 -12.07 -8.86 -18.81
C ALA A 38 -12.96 -8.04 -17.87
N ALA A 39 -14.27 -7.99 -18.12
CA ALA A 39 -15.22 -7.26 -17.27
C ALA A 39 -15.24 -7.76 -15.81
N ILE A 40 -15.09 -9.07 -15.60
CA ILE A 40 -15.04 -9.68 -14.26
C ILE A 40 -13.63 -9.59 -13.65
N ALA A 41 -12.60 -9.85 -14.47
CA ALA A 41 -11.23 -9.93 -13.99
C ALA A 41 -10.62 -8.57 -13.64
N LEU A 42 -10.95 -7.51 -14.40
CA LEU A 42 -10.35 -6.19 -14.23
C LEU A 42 -10.60 -5.56 -12.85
N PRO A 43 -11.84 -5.48 -12.30
CA PRO A 43 -12.05 -4.91 -10.97
C PRO A 43 -11.34 -5.70 -9.87
N ALA A 44 -11.32 -7.04 -9.98
CA ALA A 44 -10.61 -7.89 -9.03
C ALA A 44 -9.09 -7.67 -9.08
N PHE A 45 -8.53 -7.49 -10.29
CA PHE A 45 -7.11 -7.19 -10.47
C PHE A 45 -6.73 -5.81 -9.91
N MET A 46 -7.58 -4.79 -10.13
CA MET A 46 -7.38 -3.44 -9.57
C MET A 46 -7.36 -3.46 -8.04
N ASN A 47 -8.29 -4.18 -7.39
CA ASN A 47 -8.31 -4.31 -5.94
C ASN A 47 -7.06 -5.06 -5.41
N GLN A 48 -6.64 -6.13 -6.07
CA GLN A 48 -5.41 -6.83 -5.70
C GLN A 48 -4.16 -5.95 -5.83
N ALA A 49 -4.08 -5.14 -6.90
CA ALA A 49 -3.01 -4.18 -7.09
C ALA A 49 -3.01 -3.12 -5.98
N ALA A 50 -4.18 -2.60 -5.61
CA ALA A 50 -4.31 -1.66 -4.49
C ALA A 50 -3.86 -2.28 -3.16
N LYS A 51 -4.28 -3.52 -2.86
CA LYS A 51 -3.86 -4.24 -1.65
C LYS A 51 -2.35 -4.50 -1.60
N ALA A 52 -1.74 -4.80 -2.74
CA ALA A 52 -0.28 -4.96 -2.84
C ALA A 52 0.45 -3.64 -2.52
N ARG A 53 -0.05 -2.50 -3.01
CA ARG A 53 0.47 -1.17 -2.66
C ARG A 53 0.30 -0.91 -1.16
N GLN A 54 -0.89 -1.16 -0.60
CA GLN A 54 -1.15 -0.98 0.84
C GLN A 54 -0.21 -1.80 1.74
N SER A 55 0.18 -3.01 1.32
CA SER A 55 1.16 -3.83 2.05
C SER A 55 2.52 -3.13 2.19
N GLU A 56 2.91 -2.30 1.23
CA GLU A 56 4.15 -1.52 1.28
C GLU A 56 4.13 -0.55 2.47
N ALA A 57 3.05 0.22 2.61
CA ALA A 57 2.89 1.17 3.72
C ALA A 57 2.87 0.46 5.08
N LYS A 58 2.13 -0.66 5.20
CA LYS A 58 2.10 -1.46 6.43
C LYS A 58 3.49 -1.96 6.84
N GLN A 59 4.26 -2.44 5.88
CA GLN A 59 5.62 -2.92 6.13
C GLN A 59 6.57 -1.79 6.52
N ILE A 60 6.55 -0.66 5.81
CA ILE A 60 7.42 0.47 6.08
C ILE A 60 7.09 1.08 7.45
N ILE A 61 5.82 1.36 7.72
CA ILE A 61 5.43 1.96 9.01
C ILE A 61 5.66 0.96 10.15
N GLY A 62 5.26 -0.30 10.00
CA GLY A 62 5.46 -1.32 11.04
C GLY A 62 6.93 -1.63 11.32
N SER A 63 7.82 -1.56 10.33
CA SER A 63 9.27 -1.65 10.56
C SER A 63 9.84 -0.38 11.20
N SER A 64 9.33 0.80 10.81
CA SER A 64 9.68 2.08 11.43
C SER A 64 9.35 2.08 12.91
N MET A 65 8.15 1.67 13.31
CA MET A 65 7.71 1.68 14.70
C MET A 65 8.54 0.72 15.57
N ARG A 66 8.88 -0.47 15.05
CA ARG A 66 9.81 -1.39 15.73
C ARG A 66 11.20 -0.80 15.88
N ALA A 67 11.70 -0.10 14.87
CA ALA A 67 12.98 0.58 14.96
C ALA A 67 12.94 1.77 15.94
N GLN A 68 11.81 2.47 16.04
CA GLN A 68 11.61 3.52 17.05
C GLN A 68 11.65 2.95 18.48
N GLN A 69 11.04 1.78 18.71
CA GLN A 69 11.14 1.08 19.99
C GLN A 69 12.59 0.69 20.33
N ALA A 70 13.30 0.09 19.37
CA ALA A 70 14.72 -0.26 19.56
C ALA A 70 15.58 0.99 19.83
N TYR A 71 15.37 2.07 19.06
CA TYR A 71 16.08 3.32 19.26
C TYR A 71 15.83 3.92 20.64
N ARG A 72 14.59 3.83 21.15
CA ARG A 72 14.20 4.34 22.47
C ARG A 72 14.76 3.50 23.64
N LEU A 73 15.11 2.25 23.39
CA LEU A 73 15.82 1.41 24.36
C LEU A 73 17.26 1.90 24.56
N GLU A 74 17.88 2.42 23.50
CA GLU A 74 19.26 2.92 23.52
C GLU A 74 19.35 4.42 23.84
N ASN A 75 18.28 5.18 23.53
CA ASN A 75 18.26 6.63 23.63
C ASN A 75 17.05 7.12 24.45
N PRO A 76 17.19 8.23 25.20
CA PRO A 76 16.10 8.78 26.01
C PRO A 76 14.94 9.39 25.18
N GLU A 77 15.09 9.52 23.86
CA GLU A 77 14.10 10.09 22.96
C GLU A 77 13.89 9.20 21.73
N PHE A 78 12.74 9.35 21.08
CA PHE A 78 12.50 8.73 19.77
C PHE A 78 13.35 9.37 18.67
N ALA A 79 13.60 8.62 17.60
CA ALA A 79 14.32 9.14 16.46
C ALA A 79 13.46 10.15 15.71
N SER A 80 13.92 11.40 15.68
CA SER A 80 13.27 12.51 14.97
C SER A 80 13.31 12.40 13.44
N THR A 81 14.01 11.43 12.85
CA THR A 81 14.12 11.26 11.39
C THR A 81 14.19 9.76 11.06
N ALA A 82 13.71 9.38 9.87
CA ALA A 82 13.90 8.02 9.35
C ALA A 82 15.39 7.66 9.14
N ALA A 83 16.26 8.65 8.87
CA ALA A 83 17.69 8.44 8.69
C ALA A 83 18.37 7.95 9.99
N LYS A 84 17.97 8.48 11.15
CA LYS A 84 18.47 8.05 12.47
C LYS A 84 18.12 6.60 12.81
N LEU A 85 17.03 6.08 12.24
CA LEU A 85 16.66 4.67 12.43
C LEU A 85 17.58 3.71 11.66
N ALA A 86 18.34 4.20 10.68
CA ALA A 86 19.31 3.42 9.89
C ALA A 86 18.76 2.13 9.22
N ILE A 87 17.45 2.01 9.04
CA ILE A 87 16.78 0.84 8.44
C ILE A 87 16.51 0.99 6.93
N GLY A 88 17.10 2.00 6.27
CA GLY A 88 17.06 2.14 4.82
C GLY A 88 15.68 2.49 4.23
N ILE A 89 14.79 3.10 5.01
CA ILE A 89 13.47 3.52 4.53
C ILE A 89 13.60 4.65 3.51
N LYS A 90 12.96 4.48 2.36
CA LYS A 90 12.71 5.56 1.42
C LYS A 90 11.45 6.31 1.83
N THR A 91 11.59 7.59 2.15
CA THR A 91 10.46 8.46 2.53
C THR A 91 9.57 8.81 1.33
N ASP A 92 10.08 8.70 0.11
CA ASP A 92 9.31 8.88 -1.11
C ASP A 92 9.36 7.60 -1.94
N SER A 93 8.23 6.90 -2.01
CA SER A 93 8.06 5.68 -2.78
C SER A 93 7.18 5.93 -4.00
N LYS A 94 7.03 4.93 -4.86
CA LYS A 94 6.14 5.07 -6.03
C LYS A 94 4.69 5.28 -5.62
N ASN A 95 4.27 4.67 -4.51
CA ASN A 95 2.86 4.61 -4.10
C ASN A 95 2.55 5.54 -2.91
N PHE A 96 3.56 5.82 -2.07
CA PHE A 96 3.38 6.57 -0.83
C PHE A 96 4.44 7.66 -0.67
N LEU A 97 4.03 8.74 -0.01
CA LEU A 97 4.92 9.72 0.60
C LEU A 97 4.83 9.58 2.12
N PHE A 98 5.94 9.23 2.75
CA PHE A 98 6.05 9.10 4.19
C PHE A 98 6.48 10.42 4.82
N THR A 99 5.60 11.02 5.62
CA THR A 99 5.81 12.33 6.28
C THR A 99 5.49 12.25 7.78
N ASP A 100 5.85 13.26 8.55
CA ASP A 100 5.36 13.49 9.90
C ASP A 100 4.14 14.42 9.96
N SER A 101 3.54 14.51 11.15
CA SER A 101 2.46 15.43 11.51
C SER A 101 2.92 16.88 11.42
N GLY A 102 2.85 17.45 10.22
CA GLY A 102 2.95 18.88 9.97
C GLY A 102 4.36 19.35 9.63
N THR A 103 4.52 19.76 8.38
CA THR A 103 5.74 20.27 7.72
C THR A 103 6.74 19.18 7.37
N GLY A 104 6.72 18.81 6.09
CA GLY A 104 7.51 17.71 5.54
C GLY A 104 8.97 17.68 6.00
N THR A 105 9.47 16.45 6.03
CA THR A 105 10.86 16.04 6.31
C THR A 105 11.28 15.91 7.77
N THR A 106 10.48 15.27 8.62
CA THR A 106 11.02 14.63 9.86
C THR A 106 10.04 13.59 10.41
N ALA A 107 10.29 13.05 11.60
CA ALA A 107 9.34 12.36 12.46
C ALA A 107 8.86 13.39 13.51
N GLY A 108 7.55 13.63 13.59
CA GLY A 108 6.97 14.77 14.30
C GLY A 108 6.18 14.33 15.52
N ASN A 109 6.36 15.09 16.60
CA ASN A 109 5.59 14.93 17.83
C ASN A 109 4.16 15.40 17.57
N PHE A 110 3.19 14.53 17.80
CA PHE A 110 1.82 14.94 18.06
C PHE A 110 1.81 15.72 19.39
N GLY A 111 1.01 16.78 19.50
CA GLY A 111 0.82 17.45 20.79
C GLY A 111 0.36 16.41 21.82
N SER A 112 1.08 16.27 22.94
CA SER A 112 0.77 15.28 23.99
C SER A 112 -0.74 15.23 24.26
N PRO A 113 -1.44 14.13 23.93
CA PRO A 113 -2.90 14.08 24.12
C PRO A 113 -3.30 13.99 25.59
N SER A 114 -2.37 13.74 26.50
CA SER A 114 -2.60 13.81 27.94
C SER A 114 -1.27 13.92 28.72
N SER A 115 -1.37 14.12 30.03
CA SER A 115 -0.28 14.12 31.01
C SER A 115 0.59 12.85 30.99
N ASP A 116 0.02 11.74 30.52
CA ASP A 116 0.55 10.38 30.73
C ASP A 116 1.33 9.87 29.51
N TYR A 117 1.11 10.47 28.34
CA TYR A 117 1.91 10.28 27.14
C TYR A 117 3.00 11.35 27.04
N LYS A 118 4.17 11.09 27.64
CA LYS A 118 5.27 12.06 27.79
C LYS A 118 6.00 12.37 26.48
N LYS A 119 6.25 11.34 25.66
CA LYS A 119 6.98 11.43 24.39
C LYS A 119 6.27 10.60 23.34
N ASN A 120 6.16 11.11 22.13
CA ASN A 120 5.55 10.39 21.03
C ASN A 120 6.24 10.74 19.71
N VAL A 121 6.13 9.84 18.74
CA VAL A 121 6.57 10.09 17.36
C VAL A 121 5.55 9.47 16.43
N SER A 122 5.23 10.17 15.34
CA SER A 122 4.30 9.68 14.33
C SER A 122 4.94 9.64 12.95
N LEU A 123 4.45 8.73 12.13
CA LEU A 123 4.83 8.55 10.73
C LEU A 123 3.59 8.28 9.90
N PHE A 124 3.30 9.13 8.92
CA PHE A 124 2.16 9.03 8.03
C PHE A 124 2.62 8.55 6.66
N GLY A 125 2.06 7.44 6.18
CA GLY A 125 2.14 7.00 4.79
C GLY A 125 0.96 7.55 4.01
N ASN A 126 1.18 8.67 3.31
CA ASN A 126 0.18 9.30 2.47
C ASN A 126 0.21 8.66 1.08
N ALA A 127 -0.90 8.05 0.66
CA ALA A 127 -1.06 7.48 -0.66
C ALA A 127 -1.01 8.58 -1.72
N LYS A 128 -0.25 8.34 -2.80
CA LYS A 128 -0.24 9.22 -3.99
C LYS A 128 -1.47 9.02 -4.87
N ASP A 129 -2.05 7.84 -4.80
CA ASP A 129 -3.29 7.45 -5.49
C ASP A 129 -4.41 7.38 -4.44
N THR A 130 -4.98 8.54 -4.12
CA THR A 130 -5.99 8.69 -3.07
C THR A 130 -7.36 8.11 -3.43
N GLU A 131 -7.57 7.70 -4.68
CA GLU A 131 -8.83 7.12 -5.13
C GLU A 131 -8.85 5.60 -4.94
N ALA A 132 -7.68 4.94 -5.03
CA ALA A 132 -7.57 3.49 -4.91
C ALA A 132 -6.93 3.01 -3.61
N VAL A 133 -6.18 3.88 -2.90
CA VAL A 133 -5.31 3.47 -1.79
C VAL A 133 -5.59 4.30 -0.53
N ARG A 134 -5.63 3.61 0.61
CA ARG A 134 -5.84 4.19 1.95
C ARG A 134 -4.55 4.78 2.48
N ASN A 135 -4.68 5.78 3.33
CA ASN A 135 -3.56 6.34 4.07
C ASN A 135 -3.29 5.47 5.31
N TYR A 136 -2.04 5.52 5.76
CA TYR A 136 -1.60 4.81 6.94
C TYR A 136 -0.88 5.75 7.88
N ALA A 137 -0.95 5.46 9.18
CA ALA A 137 -0.19 6.20 10.16
C ALA A 137 0.32 5.27 11.25
N GLY A 138 1.58 5.42 11.63
CA GLY A 138 2.16 4.77 12.79
C GLY A 138 2.42 5.80 13.86
N ALA A 139 2.20 5.43 15.11
CA ALA A 139 2.62 6.24 16.24
C ALA A 139 3.32 5.37 17.28
N ALA A 140 4.37 5.89 17.89
CA ALA A 140 4.99 5.31 19.07
C ALA A 140 4.84 6.29 20.23
N TYR A 141 4.46 5.78 21.40
CA TYR A 141 4.20 6.55 22.61
C TYR A 141 4.97 5.93 23.77
N THR A 142 5.37 6.75 24.74
CA THR A 142 5.78 6.27 26.06
C THR A 142 4.68 6.55 27.07
N THR A 143 4.21 5.52 27.76
CA THR A 143 3.40 5.62 28.98
C THR A 143 4.32 5.45 30.18
N GLU A 144 4.03 6.12 31.28
CA GLU A 144 4.72 5.91 32.56
C GLU A 144 3.73 5.33 33.56
N ASP A 145 4.11 4.27 34.26
CA ASP A 145 3.32 3.72 35.38
C ASP A 145 3.46 4.62 36.63
N GLU A 146 2.59 4.44 37.63
CA GLU A 146 2.62 5.13 38.92
C GLU A 146 3.99 5.01 39.64
N ASP A 147 4.74 3.93 39.40
CA ASP A 147 6.10 3.71 39.91
C ASP A 147 7.19 4.44 39.09
N GLY A 148 6.81 5.16 38.03
CA GLY A 148 7.73 5.91 37.15
C GLY A 148 8.41 5.06 36.08
N ASN A 149 7.94 3.83 35.83
CA ASN A 149 8.47 2.97 34.78
C ASN A 149 7.89 3.34 33.41
N ALA A 150 8.76 3.71 32.46
CA ALA A 150 8.35 4.04 31.10
C ALA A 150 8.19 2.79 30.24
N THR A 151 6.98 2.56 29.70
CA THR A 151 6.69 1.52 28.71
C THR A 151 6.47 2.16 27.34
N THR A 152 7.02 1.55 26.28
CA THR A 152 6.81 2.03 24.90
C THR A 152 5.71 1.23 24.21
N VAL A 153 4.68 1.92 23.75
CA VAL A 153 3.55 1.34 23.00
C VAL A 153 3.59 1.88 21.57
N THR A 154 3.30 1.03 20.59
CA THR A 154 3.20 1.43 19.18
C THR A 154 1.85 1.10 18.62
N LEU A 155 1.35 1.97 17.74
CA LEU A 155 0.08 1.85 17.05
C LEU A 155 0.29 1.94 15.54
N LEU A 156 -0.45 1.14 14.78
CA LEU A 156 -0.59 1.28 13.33
C LEU A 156 -2.06 1.50 12.99
N CYS A 157 -2.35 2.59 12.29
CA CYS A 157 -3.66 3.00 11.82
C CYS A 157 -3.77 2.93 10.30
N GLU A 158 -4.95 2.56 9.84
CA GLU A 158 -5.39 2.61 8.44
C GLU A 158 -6.63 3.50 8.32
N SER A 159 -6.72 4.37 7.30
CA SER A 159 -7.89 5.24 7.09
C SER A 159 -9.15 4.45 6.69
N ASP A 160 -10.33 4.97 7.05
CA ASP A 160 -11.64 4.34 6.79
C ASP A 160 -12.12 4.41 5.34
N THR A 161 -11.59 5.36 4.56
CA THR A 161 -11.72 5.35 3.10
C THR A 161 -10.40 5.74 2.41
N PRO A 162 -10.21 5.38 1.12
CA PRO A 162 -9.12 5.92 0.31
C PRO A 162 -9.16 7.45 0.29
N GLY A 163 -7.99 8.09 0.47
CA GLY A 163 -7.87 9.55 0.47
C GLY A 163 -8.13 10.23 1.82
N ASP A 164 -8.85 9.61 2.75
CA ASP A 164 -9.01 10.14 4.11
C ASP A 164 -7.71 10.08 4.91
N ALA A 165 -7.50 11.03 5.81
CA ALA A 165 -6.36 10.99 6.72
C ALA A 165 -6.48 9.82 7.70
N ALA A 166 -5.40 9.06 7.89
CA ALA A 166 -5.27 8.14 9.01
C ALA A 166 -4.73 8.92 10.20
N THR A 167 -5.54 9.09 11.25
CA THR A 167 -5.12 9.88 12.43
C THR A 167 -4.96 8.97 13.65
N PRO A 168 -3.72 8.61 14.01
CA PRO A 168 -3.45 7.96 15.28
C PRO A 168 -3.67 9.00 16.38
N GLU A 169 -4.45 8.65 17.39
CA GLU A 169 -4.68 9.46 18.58
C GLU A 169 -4.30 8.61 19.80
N ALA A 170 -3.86 9.23 20.89
CA ALA A 170 -3.78 8.48 22.14
C ALA A 170 -5.22 8.34 22.67
N GLY A 171 -5.66 7.14 23.01
CA GLY A 171 -7.03 6.89 23.44
C GLY A 171 -7.40 7.66 24.72
N PRO A 172 -8.69 7.91 24.97
CA PRO A 172 -9.16 8.52 26.23
C PRO A 172 -8.92 7.59 27.43
N LEU A 173 -8.48 8.17 28.56
CA LEU A 173 -7.98 7.50 29.78
C LEU A 173 -9.07 6.85 30.69
N ASP A 174 -10.28 6.58 30.19
CA ASP A 174 -11.43 6.21 31.05
C ASP A 174 -11.82 4.71 31.01
N ASP A 175 -11.11 3.88 30.24
CA ASP A 175 -11.36 2.44 30.18
C ASP A 175 -10.09 1.65 30.50
N ILE A 176 -10.28 0.51 31.18
CA ILE A 176 -9.28 -0.37 31.82
C ILE A 176 -8.20 -0.96 30.85
N ASN A 177 -8.15 -0.48 29.60
CA ASN A 177 -7.21 -0.85 28.56
C ASN A 177 -6.64 0.42 27.90
N ASP A 178 -5.59 1.01 28.48
CA ASP A 178 -4.81 2.19 28.03
C ASP A 178 -4.16 2.07 26.63
N ALA A 179 -4.87 1.52 25.66
CA ALA A 179 -4.39 1.28 24.32
C ALA A 179 -4.58 2.54 23.45
N PRO A 180 -3.57 2.93 22.66
CA PRO A 180 -3.71 4.01 21.69
C PRO A 180 -4.75 3.63 20.61
N GLU A 181 -5.52 4.61 20.14
CA GLU A 181 -6.65 4.40 19.23
C GLU A 181 -6.46 5.12 17.87
N CYS A 182 -7.20 4.70 16.85
CA CYS A 182 -7.24 5.40 15.58
C CYS A 182 -8.57 6.17 15.50
N ARG A 183 -8.55 7.50 15.65
CA ARG A 183 -9.79 8.31 15.63
C ARG A 183 -10.47 8.38 14.27
N ALA A 184 -9.68 8.43 13.20
CA ALA A 184 -10.14 8.35 11.83
C ALA A 184 -9.45 7.15 11.19
N GLY A 185 -10.12 6.00 11.22
CA GLY A 185 -9.58 4.74 10.77
C GLY A 185 -9.72 3.58 11.75
N LYS A 186 -9.00 2.50 11.43
CA LYS A 186 -8.95 1.26 12.22
C LYS A 186 -7.51 0.92 12.62
N VAL A 187 -7.35 0.40 13.83
CA VAL A 187 -6.12 -0.22 14.33
C VAL A 187 -5.81 -1.53 13.57
N LEU A 188 -4.54 -1.76 13.24
CA LEU A 188 -4.04 -2.94 12.52
C LEU A 188 -3.20 -3.88 13.37
#